data_AF-A0A3D1ZH79-F1
#
_entry.id   AF-A0A3D1ZH79-F1
#
_cell.length_a   1.000
_cell.length_b   1.000
_cell.length_c   1.000
_cell.angle_alpha   90.00
_cell.angle_beta   90.00
_cell.angle_gamma   90.00
#
_symmetry.space_group_name_H-M   'P 1'
#
loop_
_entity.id
_entity.type
_entity.pdbx_description
1 polymer ?
#
loop_
_entity_poly.entity_id
_entity_poly.type
_entity_poly.pdbx_seq_one_letter_code
_entity_poly.pdbx_strand_id
1 'polypeptide(L)' 'MSIYEKLGVRTIINVSGASTRVSGPLMPPEVAEAMVRASQ' A
#
# COMPACT_ATOMS: atom_id res chain seq x y z
N MET A 1 -1.76 17.11 -10.26
CA MET A 1 -0.54 16.55 -9.64
C MET A 1 -0.96 15.71 -8.43
N SER A 2 -0.72 14.40 -8.46
CA SER A 2 -1.10 13.44 -7.41
C SER A 2 -0.29 13.64 -6.13
N ILE A 3 -0.77 13.11 -4.98
CA ILE A 3 0.01 13.15 -3.73
C ILE A 3 1.36 12.44 -3.87
N TYR A 4 1.43 11.37 -4.66
CA TYR A 4 2.67 10.63 -4.91
C TYR A 4 3.71 11.46 -5.67
N GLU A 5 3.28 12.29 -6.62
CA GLU A 5 4.15 13.23 -7.33
C GLU A 5 4.68 14.33 -6.39
N LYS A 6 3.82 14.85 -5.50
CA LYS A 6 4.24 15.85 -4.49
C LYS A 6 5.27 15.27 -3.51
N LEU A 7 5.13 14.00 -3.18
CA LEU A 7 6.05 13.28 -2.29
C LEU A 7 7.30 12.73 -3.01
N GLY A 8 7.43 12.90 -4.33
CA GLY A 8 8.56 12.41 -5.11
C GLY A 8 8.65 10.87 -5.18
N VAL A 9 7.52 10.17 -5.04
CA VAL A 9 7.48 8.71 -5.05
C VAL A 9 7.63 8.17 -6.48
N ARG A 10 8.48 7.15 -6.65
CA ARG A 10 8.67 6.46 -7.94
C ARG A 10 7.65 5.34 -8.14
N THR A 11 7.03 5.31 -9.32
CA THR A 11 6.15 4.20 -9.73
C THR A 11 6.94 2.89 -9.91
N ILE A 12 6.40 1.80 -9.38
CA ILE A 12 6.89 0.43 -9.56
C ILE A 12 5.71 -0.43 -10.00
N ILE A 13 5.83 -1.12 -11.15
CA ILE A 13 4.85 -2.12 -11.59
C ILE A 13 5.30 -3.47 -11.03
N ASN A 14 4.55 -4.01 -10.06
CA ASN A 14 4.87 -5.29 -9.45
C ASN A 14 4.26 -6.45 -10.25
N VAL A 15 5.12 -7.31 -10.81
CA VAL A 15 4.75 -8.54 -11.54
C VAL A 15 5.23 -9.81 -10.84
N SER A 16 5.69 -9.70 -9.59
CA SER A 16 6.34 -10.77 -8.84
C SER A 16 5.49 -11.33 -7.70
N GLY A 17 4.23 -10.90 -7.57
CA GLY A 17 3.34 -11.30 -6.47
C GLY A 17 3.70 -10.61 -5.15
N ALA A 18 3.50 -11.29 -4.01
CA ALA A 18 3.84 -10.75 -2.70
C ALA A 18 5.37 -10.59 -2.56
N SER A 19 5.85 -9.37 -2.32
CA SER A 19 7.28 -9.07 -2.25
C SER A 19 7.60 -8.02 -1.20
N THR A 20 8.58 -8.30 -0.34
CA THR A 20 9.06 -7.38 0.71
C THR A 20 9.49 -6.03 0.14
N ARG A 21 10.05 -6.00 -1.07
CA ARG A 21 10.50 -4.75 -1.73
C ARG A 21 9.35 -3.74 -1.93
N VAL A 22 8.12 -4.23 -2.09
CA VAL A 22 6.92 -3.42 -2.33
C VAL A 22 5.88 -3.61 -1.23
N SER A 23 6.34 -3.81 0.01
CA SER A 23 5.51 -3.87 1.22
C SER A 23 4.66 -5.13 1.40
N GLY A 24 5.00 -6.21 0.69
CA GLY A 24 4.38 -7.52 0.90
C GLY A 24 3.08 -7.72 0.11
N PRO A 25 2.15 -8.56 0.60
CA PRO A 25 0.87 -8.79 -0.05
C PRO A 25 -0.10 -7.61 0.11
N LEU A 26 -1.10 -7.53 -0.78
CA LEU A 26 -2.21 -6.60 -0.62
C LEU A 26 -3.04 -6.96 0.62
N MET A 27 -3.50 -5.92 1.32
CA MET A 27 -4.38 -6.08 2.47
C MET A 27 -5.83 -6.30 2.02
N PRO A 28 -6.51 -7.37 2.47
CA PRO A 28 -7.95 -7.52 2.23
C PRO A 28 -8.75 -6.36 2.85
N PRO A 29 -9.88 -5.94 2.24
CA PRO A 29 -10.67 -4.81 2.73
C PRO A 29 -11.06 -4.92 4.21
N GLU A 30 -11.47 -6.11 4.67
CA GLU A 30 -11.89 -6.38 6.04
C GLU A 30 -10.76 -6.16 7.07
N VAL A 31 -9.51 -6.40 6.66
CA VAL A 31 -8.33 -6.18 7.51
C VAL A 31 -8.02 -4.68 7.58
N ALA A 32 -8.10 -3.97 6.45
CA ALA A 32 -7.88 -2.52 6.41
C ALA A 32 -8.90 -1.79 7.29
N GLU A 33 -10.18 -2.19 7.21
CA GLU A 33 -11.23 -1.64 8.07
C GLU A 33 -10.98 -1.93 9.56
N ALA A 34 -10.51 -3.13 9.89
CA ALA A 34 -10.16 -3.47 11.27
C ALA A 34 -9.03 -2.59 11.83
N MET A 35 -8.01 -2.29 11.01
CA MET A 35 -6.92 -1.40 11.40
C MET A 35 -7.38 0.04 11.63
N VAL A 36 -8.27 0.56 10.79
CA VAL A 36 -8.86 1.91 10.99
C VAL A 36 -9.68 1.97 12.28
N ARG A 37 -10.48 0.93 12.58
CA ARG A 37 -11.22 0.87 13.85
C ARG A 37 -10.30 0.84 15.06
N ALA A 38 -9.15 0.18 14.95
CA ALA A 38 -8.19 0.06 16.04
C ALA A 38 -7.36 1.34 16.29
N SER A 39 -7.34 2.30 15.37
CA SER A 39 -6.55 3.54 15.50
C SER A 39 -7.27 4.71 16.19
N GLN A 40 -8.50 4.51 16.66
CA GLN A 40 -9.30 5.49 17.41
C GLN A 40 -9.04 5.37 18.91
#